data_AF-A0A0P6X418-F1
#
_entry.id   AF-A0A0P6X418-F1
#
_cell.length_a   1.000
_cell.length_b   1.000
_cell.length_c   1.000
_cell.angle_alpha   90.00
_cell.angle_beta   90.00
_cell.angle_gamma   90.00
#
_symmetry.space_group_name_H-M   'P 1'
#
loop_
_entity.id
_entity.type
_entity.pdbx_description
1 polymer ?
#
loop_
_entity_poly.entity_id
_entity_poly.type
_entity_poly.pdbx_seq_one_letter_code
_entity_poly.pdbx_strand_id
1 'polypeptide(L)'
;MELEPTPVQIGEPFRCWECGSPDQGGMFLIIDHSPLEAYTDHVYYMRLACGHNPRCVRLGDAIAPLRPLDRSIDENLASVREGLAHLAKAVPPDQQNQEPVSKIVYLLVAGRISPQTAINQLRGLVRTNEPFLPARLPVIEQTWR
;
A
#
# COMPACT_ATOMS: atom_id res chain seq x y z
N MET A 1 4.54 -10.01 30.90
CA MET A 1 5.55 -9.39 30.02
C MET A 1 4.75 -8.69 28.94
N GLU A 2 4.55 -7.39 29.09
CA GLU A 2 3.85 -6.58 28.09
C GLU A 2 4.73 -6.60 26.83
N LEU A 3 4.27 -7.25 25.76
CA LEU A 3 4.91 -7.18 24.46
C LEU A 3 4.81 -5.72 24.03
N GLU A 4 5.95 -5.04 23.89
CA GLU A 4 5.95 -3.73 23.25
C GLU A 4 5.24 -3.86 21.89
N PRO A 5 4.31 -2.95 21.58
CA PRO A 5 3.53 -3.04 20.36
C PRO A 5 4.46 -3.07 19.16
N THR A 6 4.25 -4.03 18.26
CA THR A 6 5.06 -4.17 17.05
C THR A 6 5.07 -2.83 16.29
N PRO A 7 6.24 -2.23 16.02
CA PRO A 7 6.30 -0.88 15.49
C PRO A 7 5.75 -0.83 14.07
N VAL A 8 4.89 0.15 13.80
CA VAL A 8 4.25 0.37 12.50
C VAL A 8 4.83 1.62 11.86
N GLN A 9 5.18 1.53 10.57
CA GLN A 9 5.46 2.70 9.74
C GLN A 9 4.32 2.86 8.73
N ILE A 10 3.83 4.09 8.55
CA ILE A 10 2.76 4.43 7.61
C ILE A 10 3.29 5.49 6.67
N GLY A 11 3.07 5.31 5.38
CA GLY A 11 3.51 6.23 4.35
C GLY A 11 5.00 6.06 4.01
N GLU A 12 5.28 6.05 2.71
CA GLU A 12 6.66 6.05 2.22
C GLU A 12 7.31 7.43 2.45
N PRO A 13 8.65 7.51 2.59
CA PRO A 13 9.62 6.42 2.48
C PRO A 13 9.78 5.63 3.78
N PHE A 14 9.82 4.30 3.65
CA PHE A 14 10.07 3.40 4.77
C PHE A 14 11.54 3.38 5.19
N ARG A 15 11.79 3.03 6.45
CA ARG A 15 13.14 2.99 7.05
C ARG A 15 13.37 1.72 7.85
N CYS A 16 14.61 1.27 7.92
CA CYS A 16 15.02 0.18 8.78
C CYS A 16 14.67 0.49 10.25
N TRP A 17 13.98 -0.44 10.92
CA TRP A 17 13.60 -0.28 12.34
C TRP A 17 14.80 -0.25 13.29
N GLU A 18 15.94 -0.79 12.87
CA GLU A 18 17.13 -0.90 13.73
C GLU A 18 18.04 0.33 13.61
N CYS A 19 18.24 0.88 12.41
CA CYS A 19 19.20 1.97 12.19
C CYS A 19 18.69 3.16 11.36
N GLY A 20 17.43 3.13 10.91
CA GLY A 20 16.83 4.21 10.12
C GLY A 20 17.28 4.31 8.66
N SER A 21 18.11 3.38 8.18
CA SER A 21 18.52 3.28 6.77
C SER A 21 17.28 3.24 5.86
N PRO A 22 17.20 4.09 4.81
CA PRO A 22 16.01 4.17 3.97
C PRO A 22 15.84 2.93 3.11
N ASP A 23 14.59 2.53 2.89
CA ASP A 23 14.20 1.59 1.84
C ASP A 23 14.48 2.19 0.45
N GLN A 24 15.04 1.40 -0.45
CA GLN A 24 15.42 1.80 -1.81
C GLN A 24 14.50 1.21 -2.89
N GLY A 25 13.24 0.96 -2.54
CA GLY A 25 12.29 0.28 -3.43
C GLY A 25 12.46 -1.24 -3.32
N GLY A 26 12.02 -1.78 -2.20
CA GLY A 26 11.89 -3.22 -1.95
C GLY A 26 10.94 -3.93 -2.90
N MET A 27 10.71 -5.21 -2.63
CA MET A 27 9.89 -6.08 -3.47
C MET A 27 8.97 -6.98 -2.66
N PHE A 28 7.86 -7.37 -3.25
CA PHE A 28 6.99 -8.38 -2.65
C PHE A 28 7.58 -9.79 -2.79
N LEU A 29 7.17 -10.70 -1.92
CA LEU A 29 7.55 -12.10 -1.98
C LEU A 29 7.08 -12.70 -3.32
N ILE A 30 8.01 -13.30 -4.06
CA ILE A 30 7.71 -14.08 -5.27
C ILE A 30 8.02 -15.54 -4.94
N ILE A 31 6.99 -16.36 -4.87
CA ILE A 31 7.09 -17.79 -4.55
C ILE A 31 6.01 -18.54 -5.33
N ASP A 32 6.37 -19.70 -5.85
CA ASP A 32 5.45 -20.63 -6.50
C ASP A 32 5.31 -21.89 -5.63
N HIS A 33 4.11 -22.49 -5.64
CA HIS A 33 3.80 -23.76 -4.97
C HIS A 33 4.05 -23.79 -3.45
N SER A 34 3.67 -22.73 -2.73
CA SER A 34 3.76 -22.66 -1.26
C SER A 34 2.47 -22.13 -0.65
N PRO A 35 2.06 -22.59 0.56
CA PRO A 35 0.94 -21.99 1.28
C PRO A 35 1.04 -20.47 1.51
N LEU A 36 2.25 -19.91 1.43
CA LEU A 36 2.50 -18.46 1.52
C LEU A 36 2.08 -17.68 0.28
N GLU A 37 1.75 -18.36 -0.82
CA GLU A 37 1.29 -17.76 -2.08
C GLU A 37 0.06 -16.87 -1.86
N ALA A 38 -0.87 -17.30 -0.99
CA ALA A 38 -2.04 -16.49 -0.64
C ALA A 38 -1.71 -15.16 0.07
N TYR A 39 -0.46 -14.95 0.47
CA TYR A 39 0.01 -13.78 1.20
C TYR A 39 1.17 -13.05 0.50
N THR A 40 1.50 -13.38 -0.75
CA THR A 40 2.62 -12.76 -1.49
C THR A 40 2.50 -11.24 -1.58
N ASP A 41 1.28 -10.73 -1.82
CA ASP A 41 0.97 -9.30 -1.90
C ASP A 41 1.03 -8.58 -0.54
N HIS A 42 1.24 -9.34 0.53
CA HIS A 42 1.31 -8.84 1.90
C HIS A 42 2.68 -9.02 2.53
N VAL A 43 3.60 -9.75 1.91
CA VAL A 43 4.97 -9.91 2.40
C VAL A 43 5.88 -9.06 1.54
N TYR A 44 6.45 -8.03 2.15
CA TYR A 44 7.35 -7.07 1.49
C TYR A 44 8.77 -7.21 2.06
N TYR A 45 9.76 -7.10 1.19
CA TYR A 45 11.17 -7.12 1.51
C TYR A 45 11.76 -5.76 1.18
N MET A 46 12.07 -4.97 2.20
CA MET A 46 12.73 -3.68 2.05
C MET A 46 14.11 -3.86 1.41
N ARG A 47 14.49 -2.98 0.50
CA ARG A 47 15.85 -2.90 -0.03
C ARG A 47 16.71 -2.02 0.88
N LEU A 48 17.30 -2.64 1.90
CA LEU A 48 18.13 -1.97 2.89
C LEU A 48 19.63 -2.12 2.59
N ALA A 49 20.38 -1.03 2.64
CA ALA A 49 21.84 -1.07 2.50
C ALA A 49 22.57 -1.54 3.77
N CYS A 50 21.89 -1.56 4.92
CA CYS A 50 22.48 -1.86 6.23
C CYS A 50 22.57 -3.36 6.56
N GLY A 51 21.98 -4.25 5.77
CA GLY A 51 22.01 -5.70 6.00
C GLY A 51 21.13 -6.22 7.14
N HIS A 52 20.45 -5.34 7.89
CA HIS A 52 19.42 -5.72 8.87
C HIS A 52 18.22 -6.41 8.20
N ASN A 53 17.38 -7.08 9.00
CA ASN A 53 16.27 -7.86 8.49
C ASN A 53 15.31 -7.00 7.65
N PRO A 54 15.20 -7.25 6.33
CA PRO A 54 14.37 -6.44 5.44
C PRO A 54 12.91 -6.85 5.45
N ARG A 55 12.57 -7.97 6.08
CA ARG A 55 11.28 -8.64 5.90
C ARG A 55 10.19 -7.98 6.74
N CYS A 56 9.10 -7.63 6.09
CA CYS A 56 7.94 -7.02 6.74
C CYS A 56 6.63 -7.45 6.11
N VAL A 57 5.55 -7.27 6.87
CA VAL A 57 4.20 -7.39 6.37
C VAL A 57 3.74 -6.01 5.91
N ARG A 58 3.00 -5.95 4.80
CA ARG A 58 2.47 -4.73 4.22
C ARG A 58 0.96 -4.83 4.03
N LEU A 59 0.26 -3.78 4.44
CA LEU A 59 -1.16 -3.56 4.20
C LEU A 59 -1.35 -2.12 3.72
N GLY A 60 -1.53 -1.92 2.41
CA GLY A 60 -1.55 -0.59 1.81
C GLY A 60 -0.19 0.11 1.91
N ASP A 61 -0.15 1.28 2.55
CA ASP A 61 1.07 2.05 2.89
C ASP A 61 1.59 1.79 4.29
N ALA A 62 1.00 0.86 5.03
CA ALA A 62 1.48 0.51 6.35
C ALA A 62 2.32 -0.76 6.31
N ILE A 63 3.45 -0.73 7.03
CA ILE A 63 4.32 -1.88 7.20
C ILE A 63 4.62 -2.14 8.68
N ALA A 64 4.80 -3.41 9.02
CA ALA A 64 5.28 -3.86 10.32
C ALA A 64 6.35 -4.95 10.14
N PRO A 65 7.39 -5.00 10.98
CA PRO A 65 8.47 -5.96 10.82
C PRO A 65 7.95 -7.39 11.00
N LEU A 66 8.42 -8.29 10.14
CA LEU A 66 8.26 -9.73 10.32
C LEU A 66 9.57 -10.30 10.84
N ARG A 67 9.47 -11.42 11.56
CA ARG A 67 10.67 -12.17 11.94
C ARG A 67 11.39 -12.73 10.69
N PRO A 68 12.71 -12.97 10.78
CA PRO A 68 13.46 -13.68 9.76
C PRO A 68 12.81 -15.00 9.36
N LEU A 69 13.11 -15.46 8.15
CA LEU A 69 12.56 -16.70 7.59
C LEU A 69 13.36 -17.93 8.06
N ASP A 70 13.48 -18.13 9.37
CA ASP A 70 14.22 -19.23 9.99
C ASP A 70 13.31 -20.28 10.66
N ARG A 71 11.99 -20.12 10.51
CA ARG A 71 10.95 -20.93 11.17
C ARG A 71 10.20 -21.84 10.20
N SER A 72 9.40 -22.74 10.78
CA SER A 72 8.49 -23.58 9.99
C SER A 72 7.50 -22.76 9.16
N ILE A 73 6.95 -23.36 8.11
CA ILE A 73 5.96 -22.72 7.22
C ILE A 73 4.73 -22.27 8.04
N ASP A 74 4.26 -23.09 8.98
CA ASP A 74 3.09 -22.79 9.81
C ASP A 74 3.34 -21.59 10.74
N GLU A 75 4.49 -21.54 11.39
CA GLU A 75 4.86 -20.39 12.23
C GLU A 75 4.99 -19.11 11.42
N ASN A 76 5.48 -19.23 10.18
CA ASN A 76 5.58 -18.09 9.29
C ASN A 76 4.20 -17.59 8.85
N LEU A 77 3.29 -18.50 8.49
CA LEU A 77 1.89 -18.16 8.18
C LEU A 77 1.20 -17.48 9.37
N ALA A 78 1.40 -18.01 10.57
CA ALA A 78 0.88 -17.42 11.80
C ALA A 78 1.42 -15.99 11.98
N SER A 79 2.73 -15.79 11.83
CA SER A 79 3.37 -14.48 11.96
C SER A 79 2.86 -13.47 10.94
N VAL A 80 2.61 -13.88 9.69
CA VAL A 80 2.05 -12.99 8.66
C VAL A 80 0.61 -12.61 8.99
N ARG A 81 -0.22 -13.58 9.40
CA ARG A 81 -1.62 -13.33 9.80
C ARG A 81 -1.72 -12.41 11.01
N GLU A 82 -0.88 -12.64 12.03
CA GLU A 82 -0.80 -11.78 13.21
C GLU A 82 -0.37 -10.36 12.84
N GLY A 83 0.65 -10.23 11.98
CA GLY A 83 1.11 -8.94 11.47
C GLY A 83 0.03 -8.18 10.69
N LEU A 84 -0.73 -8.86 9.83
CA LEU A 84 -1.86 -8.26 9.11
C LEU A 84 -2.97 -7.81 10.05
N ALA A 85 -3.34 -8.65 11.02
CA ALA A 85 -4.34 -8.30 12.02
C ALA A 85 -3.91 -7.11 12.89
N HIS A 86 -2.61 -7.02 13.19
CA HIS A 86 -2.04 -5.87 13.90
C HIS A 86 -2.13 -4.60 13.08
N LEU A 87 -1.68 -4.63 11.81
CA LEU A 87 -1.78 -3.49 10.90
C LEU A 87 -3.22 -3.00 10.72
N ALA A 88 -4.18 -3.92 10.54
CA ALA A 88 -5.59 -3.58 10.38
C ALA A 88 -6.19 -2.90 11.63
N LYS A 89 -5.67 -3.20 12.83
CA LYS A 89 -6.08 -2.54 14.08
C LYS A 89 -5.36 -1.22 14.32
N ALA A 90 -4.07 -1.16 13.98
CA ALA A 90 -3.21 -0.01 14.25
C ALA A 90 -3.41 1.13 13.26
N VAL A 91 -3.85 0.83 12.03
CA VAL A 91 -4.01 1.81 10.95
C VAL A 91 -5.50 2.01 10.70
N PRO A 92 -6.07 3.15 11.13
CA PRO A 92 -7.45 3.49 10.83
C PRO A 92 -7.71 3.42 9.31
N PRO A 93 -8.86 2.93 8.84
CA PRO A 93 -9.15 2.79 7.41
C PRO A 93 -9.06 4.11 6.61
N ASP A 94 -9.23 5.25 7.28
CA ASP A 94 -9.06 6.61 6.74
C ASP A 94 -7.59 7.04 6.57
N GLN A 95 -6.67 6.32 7.21
CA GLN A 95 -5.22 6.52 7.12
C GLN A 95 -4.51 5.53 6.19
N GLN A 96 -5.16 4.43 5.80
CA GLN A 96 -4.63 3.55 4.75
C GLN A 96 -4.52 4.35 3.44
N ASN A 97 -3.42 4.21 2.70
CA ASN A 97 -3.30 4.70 1.32
C ASN A 97 -4.32 3.95 0.46
N GLN A 98 -5.49 4.55 0.37
CA GLN A 98 -6.39 4.34 -0.73
C GLN A 98 -5.93 5.28 -1.84
N GLU A 99 -5.95 4.80 -3.08
CA GLU A 99 -5.89 5.65 -4.27
C GLU A 99 -6.68 6.95 -4.00
N PRO A 100 -6.16 8.15 -4.35
CA PRO A 100 -6.74 9.41 -3.90
C PRO A 100 -8.25 9.51 -4.14
N VAL A 101 -8.72 8.94 -5.26
CA VAL A 101 -10.15 8.82 -5.58
C VAL A 101 -10.87 7.87 -4.63
N SER A 102 -10.34 6.66 -4.41
CA SER A 102 -10.88 5.67 -3.46
C SER A 102 -10.98 6.23 -2.04
N LYS A 103 -9.95 6.97 -1.59
CA LYS A 103 -9.95 7.66 -0.28
C LYS A 103 -11.11 8.63 -0.14
N ILE A 104 -11.33 9.45 -1.17
CA ILE A 104 -12.42 10.43 -1.17
C ILE A 104 -13.77 9.72 -1.14
N VAL A 105 -13.95 8.66 -1.93
CA VAL A 105 -15.18 7.86 -1.96
C VAL A 105 -15.46 7.22 -0.61
N TYR A 106 -14.44 6.63 0.03
CA TYR A 106 -14.58 6.01 1.34
C TYR A 106 -14.98 7.04 2.42
N LEU A 107 -14.28 8.17 2.49
CA LEU A 107 -14.59 9.23 3.45
C LEU A 107 -16.02 9.78 3.28
N LEU A 108 -16.51 9.87 2.04
CA LEU A 108 -17.87 10.29 1.73
C LEU A 108 -18.91 9.26 2.20
N VAL A 109 -18.73 7.98 1.85
CA VAL A 109 -19.63 6.89 2.24
C VAL A 109 -19.68 6.71 3.76
N ALA A 110 -18.54 6.87 4.43
CA ALA A 110 -18.43 6.80 5.89
C ALA A 110 -18.96 8.05 6.62
N GLY A 111 -19.49 9.05 5.90
CA GLY A 111 -20.04 10.29 6.49
C GLY A 111 -18.99 11.19 7.16
N ARG A 112 -17.71 10.99 6.86
CA ARG A 112 -16.58 11.73 7.45
C ARG A 112 -16.32 13.05 6.73
N ILE A 113 -16.76 13.19 5.48
CA ILE A 113 -16.73 14.44 4.71
C ILE A 113 -18.08 14.69 4.04
N SER A 114 -18.39 15.96 3.76
CA SER A 114 -19.60 16.33 3.03
C SER A 114 -19.48 16.01 1.53
N PRO A 115 -20.60 15.83 0.80
CA PRO A 115 -20.59 15.70 -0.66
C PRO A 115 -19.83 16.84 -1.36
N GLN A 116 -19.96 18.07 -0.87
CA GLN A 116 -19.27 19.24 -1.43
C GLN A 116 -17.75 19.18 -1.20
N THR A 117 -17.32 18.70 -0.04
CA THR A 117 -15.90 18.48 0.27
C THR A 117 -15.30 17.43 -0.66
N ALA A 118 -16.00 16.32 -0.90
CA ALA A 118 -15.58 15.27 -1.83
C ALA A 118 -15.43 15.80 -3.27
N ILE A 119 -16.41 16.58 -3.76
CA ILE A 119 -16.34 17.22 -5.09
C ILE A 119 -15.12 18.13 -5.22
N ASN A 120 -14.83 18.94 -4.20
CA ASN A 120 -13.69 19.85 -4.22
C ASN A 120 -12.35 19.10 -4.25
N GLN A 121 -12.23 18.02 -3.48
CA GLN A 121 -11.03 17.18 -3.46
C GLN A 121 -10.83 16.45 -4.81
N LEU A 122 -11.89 15.87 -5.39
CA LEU A 122 -11.83 15.24 -6.72
C LEU A 122 -11.42 16.23 -7.81
N ARG A 123 -11.97 17.45 -7.80
CA ARG A 123 -11.56 18.52 -8.72
C ARG A 123 -10.09 18.91 -8.55
N GLY A 124 -9.57 18.85 -7.33
CA GLY A 124 -8.15 19.09 -7.04
C GLY A 124 -7.24 18.08 -7.74
N LEU A 125 -7.65 16.80 -7.79
CA LEU A 125 -6.88 15.73 -8.44
C LEU A 125 -6.82 15.86 -9.97
N VAL A 126 -7.82 16.47 -10.60
CA VAL A 126 -7.88 16.67 -12.06
C VAL A 126 -6.98 17.83 -12.53
N ARG A 127 -6.50 18.70 -11.63
CA ARG A 127 -5.76 19.92 -11.99
C ARG A 127 -4.26 19.74 -12.24
N THR A 128 -3.72 18.54 -12.17
CA THR A 128 -2.34 18.26 -12.59
C THR A 128 -2.29 17.86 -14.08
N ASN A 129 -2.12 18.88 -14.93
CA ASN A 129 -1.56 18.84 -16.29
C ASN A 129 -2.19 17.95 -17.37
N GLU A 130 -3.42 18.23 -17.79
CA GLU A 130 -3.76 18.17 -19.23
C GLU A 130 -5.08 18.91 -19.52
N PRO A 131 -5.13 19.81 -20.51
CA PRO A 131 -6.39 20.36 -20.97
C PRO A 131 -7.23 19.24 -21.59
N PHE A 132 -8.49 19.14 -21.16
CA PHE A 132 -9.47 18.23 -21.75
C PHE A 132 -9.64 18.55 -23.24
N LEU A 133 -9.00 17.78 -24.11
CA LEU A 133 -9.24 17.81 -25.54
C LEU A 133 -10.46 16.92 -25.82
N PRO A 134 -11.60 17.46 -26.30
CA PRO A 134 -12.67 16.61 -26.76
C PRO A 134 -12.13 15.72 -27.88
N ALA A 135 -12.31 14.41 -27.74
CA ALA A 135 -11.93 13.44 -28.75
C ALA A 135 -12.59 13.82 -30.08
N ARG A 136 -11.82 14.37 -31.01
CA ARG A 136 -12.27 14.55 -32.40
C ARG A 136 -12.20 13.17 -33.05
N LEU A 137 -13.36 12.59 -33.33
CA LEU A 137 -13.45 11.43 -34.21
C LEU A 137 -12.77 11.79 -35.54
N PRO A 138 -11.92 10.91 -36.11
CA PRO A 138 -11.35 11.16 -37.42
C PRO A 138 -12.49 11.22 -38.44
N VAL A 139 -12.69 12.40 -39.02
CA VAL A 139 -13.53 12.55 -40.21
C VAL A 139 -12.74 11.93 -41.35
N ILE A 140 -13.14 10.72 -41.75
CA ILE A 140 -12.66 10.13 -43.01
C ILE A 140 -13.39 10.90 -44.12
N GLU A 141 -12.75 11.92 -44.68
CA GLU A 141 -13.18 12.50 -45.94
C GLU A 141 -12.95 11.45 -47.03
N GLN A 142 -14.01 10.72 -47.39
CA GLN A 142 -14.04 9.93 -48.62
C GLN A 142 -14.05 10.90 -49.80
N THR A 143 -12.86 11.18 -50.35
CA THR A 143 -12.71 11.80 -51.66
C THR A 143 -13.10 10.78 -52.73
N TRP A 144 -14.33 10.88 -53.22
CA TRP A 144 -14.74 10.18 -54.43
C TRP A 144 -14.10 10.87 -55.65
N ARG A 145 -13.22 10.15 -56.36
CA ARG A 145 -12.89 10.37 -57.77
C ARG A 145 -12.72 9.04 -58.47
#